data_AF-A0A011TZC2-F1
#
_entry.id   AF-A0A011TZC2-F1
#
_cell.length_a   1.000
_cell.length_b   1.000
_cell.length_c   1.000
_cell.angle_alpha   90.00
_cell.angle_beta   90.00
_cell.angle_gamma   90.00
#
_symmetry.space_group_name_H-M   'P 1'
#
loop_
_entity.id
_entity.type
_entity.pdbx_description
1 polymer ?
#
loop_
_entity_poly.entity_id
_entity_poly.type
_entity_poly.pdbx_seq_one_letter_code
_entity_poly.pdbx_strand_id
1 'polypeptide(L)'
;MLNMLDAVHERIIAENIDLDSAWERLMDESAPAVSFYLLPIDDMPSGEELYIKMNSRGKPLTDFENFKARLEKLFHETLPKDDFDAIIHKLDGVWSDVLWSFHGGDHLIDDEFLRYLEFIIEISEWRDNVVPEGTLLERAERAFDVGNPNAASHIAFLTHAFDTWVGVDDVRAAFEEHFVDLARSSAASQTGRVPLDTTNLNLFEGCLELYGKRTGNRRLFSLAETLMLFAVLIHRQYATEEIAARLRILRNLVDGADDEVRLERMGDLIPSVEQLIRDGDLATTRGFNPDRVQDELDKIALIETHPELEHSVHSLEDHPLLRGRIFAFDLDPESLQRHATVFPDVVAPQHWPILTGALLAKGDYGYPRTAGRAVQLGTGDPKQSARWRGVFSNRGRGRNQALRAALASLLDDVAADGGGSVGHSLQRVTDEFVEQARSTRRFTWRAYLATYPEMREGETGVYYGEYLQETGQWRHSMCMLRTPDLMSAARESWSLSALEK
;
A
#
# COMPACT_ATOMS: atom_id res chain seq x y z
N MET A 1 -47.95 11.10 9.52
CA MET A 1 -48.17 12.01 10.66
C MET A 1 -48.23 13.42 10.11
N LEU A 2 -49.43 13.98 9.97
CA LEU A 2 -49.64 15.33 9.39
C LEU A 2 -50.95 15.95 9.91
N ASN A 3 -51.30 15.68 11.16
CA ASN A 3 -52.59 16.07 11.76
C ASN A 3 -52.48 17.42 12.50
N MET A 4 -51.37 18.14 12.34
CA MET A 4 -51.11 19.38 13.09
C MET A 4 -52.07 20.48 12.67
N LEU A 5 -52.34 20.62 11.37
CA LEU A 5 -53.33 21.56 10.85
C LEU A 5 -54.74 21.22 11.35
N ASP A 6 -55.10 19.94 11.38
CA ASP A 6 -56.40 19.49 11.91
C ASP A 6 -56.52 19.78 13.40
N ALA A 7 -55.47 19.51 14.19
CA ALA A 7 -55.46 19.80 15.64
C ALA A 7 -55.52 21.30 15.94
N VAL A 8 -54.84 22.14 15.15
CA VAL A 8 -54.94 23.60 15.24
C VAL A 8 -56.35 24.05 14.88
N HIS A 9 -56.94 23.50 13.81
CA HIS A 9 -58.29 23.82 13.37
C HIS A 9 -59.35 23.43 14.42
N GLU A 10 -59.28 22.20 14.95
CA GLU A 10 -60.15 21.72 16.03
C GLU A 10 -60.05 22.62 17.27
N ARG A 11 -58.84 23.06 17.61
CA ARG A 11 -58.62 23.91 18.79
C ARG A 11 -59.15 25.32 18.60
N ILE A 12 -58.97 25.92 17.42
CA ILE A 12 -59.54 27.23 17.06
C ILE A 12 -61.07 27.19 17.17
N ILE A 13 -61.69 26.11 16.68
CA ILE A 13 -63.14 25.92 16.79
C ILE A 13 -63.56 25.73 18.25
N ALA A 14 -62.88 24.84 18.98
CA ALA A 14 -63.23 24.52 20.37
C ALA A 14 -63.11 25.71 21.32
N GLU A 15 -62.11 26.57 21.13
CA GLU A 15 -61.89 27.78 21.92
C GLU A 15 -62.70 28.98 21.39
N ASN A 16 -63.47 28.80 20.30
CA ASN A 16 -64.30 29.82 19.66
C ASN A 16 -63.52 31.12 19.35
N ILE A 17 -62.32 30.96 18.82
CA ILE A 17 -61.40 32.05 18.52
C ILE A 17 -61.95 32.85 17.33
N ASP A 18 -62.09 34.16 17.52
CA ASP A 18 -62.42 35.08 16.43
C ASP A 18 -61.20 35.24 15.50
N LEU A 19 -61.34 34.74 14.28
CA LEU A 19 -60.25 34.72 13.29
C LEU A 19 -59.86 36.11 12.82
N ASP A 20 -60.82 37.05 12.74
CA ASP A 20 -60.55 38.40 12.29
C ASP A 20 -59.70 39.16 13.32
N SER A 21 -60.09 39.08 14.60
CA SER A 21 -59.30 39.65 15.70
C SER A 21 -57.92 38.99 15.86
N ALA A 22 -57.84 37.66 15.69
CA ALA A 22 -56.57 36.94 15.77
C ALA A 22 -55.63 37.33 14.63
N TRP A 23 -56.17 37.52 13.42
CA TRP A 23 -55.42 37.97 12.26
C TRP A 23 -54.91 39.41 12.42
N GLU A 24 -55.76 40.33 12.87
CA GLU A 24 -55.36 41.71 13.18
C GLU A 24 -54.22 41.74 14.20
N ARG A 25 -54.31 40.90 15.24
CA ARG A 25 -53.30 40.81 16.28
C ARG A 25 -51.96 40.24 15.78
N LEU A 26 -51.99 39.27 14.86
CA LEU A 26 -50.80 38.68 14.23
C LEU A 26 -50.09 39.67 13.30
N MET A 27 -50.85 40.54 12.64
CA MET A 27 -50.34 41.51 11.67
C MET A 27 -49.99 42.89 12.27
N ASP A 28 -50.14 43.07 13.58
CA ASP A 28 -49.81 44.33 14.26
C ASP A 28 -48.30 44.60 14.24
N GLU A 29 -47.85 45.49 13.36
CA GLU A 29 -46.44 45.88 13.23
C GLU A 29 -45.93 46.68 14.44
N SER A 30 -46.82 47.35 15.18
CA SER A 30 -46.46 48.25 16.28
C SER A 30 -46.29 47.51 17.61
N ALA A 31 -47.02 46.42 17.79
CA ALA A 31 -46.96 45.57 18.97
C ALA A 31 -47.13 44.09 18.59
N PRO A 32 -46.22 43.48 17.81
CA PRO A 32 -46.45 42.16 17.20
C PRO A 32 -46.73 41.06 18.22
N ALA A 33 -47.67 40.18 17.89
CA ALA A 33 -48.00 39.02 18.72
C ALA A 33 -46.90 37.96 18.69
N VAL A 34 -46.14 37.93 17.59
CA VAL A 34 -45.02 37.03 17.36
C VAL A 34 -43.83 37.88 16.93
N SER A 35 -42.77 37.84 17.73
CA SER A 35 -41.52 38.53 17.43
C SER A 35 -40.44 37.49 17.16
N PHE A 36 -39.70 37.67 16.07
CA PHE A 36 -38.53 36.85 15.76
C PHE A 36 -37.27 37.62 16.15
N TYR A 37 -36.48 37.05 17.05
CA TYR A 37 -35.18 37.59 17.39
C TYR A 37 -34.15 37.01 16.41
N LEU A 38 -33.65 37.85 15.51
CA LEU A 38 -32.56 37.48 14.62
C LEU A 38 -31.23 37.76 15.33
N LEU A 39 -30.46 36.71 15.58
CA LEU A 39 -29.07 36.84 16.02
C LEU A 39 -28.18 36.91 14.76
N PRO A 40 -27.45 38.01 14.51
CA PRO A 40 -26.48 38.09 13.42
C PRO A 40 -25.33 37.12 13.70
N ILE A 41 -25.06 36.20 12.77
CA ILE A 41 -24.14 35.06 12.97
C ILE A 41 -22.68 35.41 12.61
N ASP A 42 -22.45 36.54 11.92
CA ASP A 42 -21.17 36.88 11.31
C ASP A 42 -20.01 37.13 12.31
N ASP A 43 -20.30 37.28 13.62
CA ASP A 43 -19.33 37.62 14.68
C ASP A 43 -18.99 36.46 15.65
N MET A 44 -19.38 35.20 15.38
CA MET A 44 -19.02 34.06 16.26
C MET A 44 -17.87 33.19 15.71
N PRO A 45 -16.79 32.95 16.49
CA PRO A 45 -15.66 32.10 16.10
C PRO A 45 -15.97 30.59 16.03
N SER A 46 -17.15 30.14 16.46
CA SER A 46 -17.56 28.73 16.48
C SER A 46 -19.09 28.60 16.39
N GLY A 47 -19.61 28.59 15.16
CA GLY A 47 -21.06 28.53 14.88
C GLY A 47 -21.68 27.13 14.95
N GLU A 48 -20.90 26.07 15.21
CA GLU A 48 -21.36 24.68 15.09
C GLU A 48 -22.04 24.11 16.35
N GLU A 49 -21.91 24.75 17.52
CA GLU A 49 -22.44 24.20 18.78
C GLU A 49 -23.83 24.72 19.19
N LEU A 50 -24.42 25.72 18.51
CA LEU A 50 -25.63 26.41 19.01
C LEU A 50 -26.97 25.94 18.42
N TYR A 51 -26.99 25.30 17.24
CA TYR A 51 -28.24 24.85 16.59
C TYR A 51 -28.11 23.43 16.06
N ILE A 52 -28.95 22.52 16.57
CA ILE A 52 -29.18 21.22 15.94
C ILE A 52 -29.95 21.48 14.63
N LYS A 53 -29.24 21.55 13.51
CA LYS A 53 -29.87 21.47 12.19
C LYS A 53 -30.40 20.05 12.01
N MET A 54 -31.65 19.91 11.59
CA MET A 54 -32.33 18.62 11.47
C MET A 54 -32.66 18.34 10.00
N ASN A 55 -32.51 17.09 9.59
CA ASN A 55 -32.97 16.66 8.28
C ASN A 55 -34.50 16.60 8.22
N SER A 56 -35.03 16.35 7.02
CA SER A 56 -36.48 16.28 6.77
C SER A 56 -37.21 15.20 7.59
N ARG A 57 -36.47 14.26 8.20
CA ARG A 57 -37.00 13.20 9.08
C ARG A 57 -36.96 13.59 10.57
N GLY A 58 -36.50 14.80 10.90
CA GLY A 58 -36.38 15.28 12.27
C GLY A 58 -35.25 14.62 13.06
N LYS A 59 -34.17 14.17 12.39
CA LYS A 59 -32.92 13.78 13.05
C LYS A 59 -31.88 14.88 12.88
N PRO A 60 -30.94 15.04 13.82
CA PRO A 60 -29.76 15.89 13.61
C PRO A 60 -29.08 15.56 12.28
N LEU A 61 -28.56 16.59 11.62
CA LEU A 61 -27.74 16.46 10.42
C LEU A 61 -26.52 15.58 10.71
N THR A 62 -26.24 14.63 9.82
CA THR A 62 -25.02 13.82 9.90
C THR A 62 -23.80 14.65 9.48
N ASP A 63 -22.59 14.17 9.81
CA ASP A 63 -21.35 14.82 9.38
C ASP A 63 -21.27 14.92 7.85
N PHE A 64 -21.77 13.90 7.14
CA PHE A 64 -21.89 13.91 5.69
C PHE A 64 -22.90 14.95 5.21
N GLU A 65 -24.10 15.03 5.79
CA GLU A 65 -25.09 16.03 5.37
C GLU A 65 -24.56 17.47 5.59
N ASN A 66 -23.81 17.72 6.66
CA ASN A 66 -23.13 19.00 6.89
C ASN A 66 -22.03 19.26 5.86
N PHE A 67 -21.17 18.27 5.61
CA PHE A 67 -20.10 18.37 4.61
C PHE A 67 -20.66 18.61 3.20
N LYS A 68 -21.67 17.84 2.80
CA LYS A 68 -22.35 17.93 1.52
C LYS A 68 -22.93 19.32 1.27
N ALA A 69 -23.64 19.89 2.25
CA ALA A 69 -24.20 21.23 2.11
C ALA A 69 -23.14 22.31 1.88
N ARG A 70 -21.94 22.14 2.46
CA ARG A 70 -20.80 23.03 2.23
C ARG A 70 -20.15 22.79 0.88
N LEU A 71 -20.01 21.54 0.47
CA LEU A 71 -19.48 21.16 -0.84
C LEU A 71 -20.37 21.70 -1.98
N GLU A 72 -21.69 21.61 -1.83
CA GLU A 72 -22.66 22.19 -2.78
C GLU A 72 -22.45 23.70 -2.94
N LYS A 73 -22.31 24.42 -1.82
CA LYS A 73 -22.03 25.86 -1.85
C LYS A 73 -20.71 26.14 -2.59
N LEU A 74 -19.65 25.39 -2.28
CA LEU A 74 -18.33 25.54 -2.90
C LEU A 74 -18.39 25.30 -4.42
N PHE A 75 -19.09 24.26 -4.86
CA PHE A 75 -19.27 23.97 -6.28
C PHE A 75 -20.12 25.03 -6.99
N HIS A 76 -21.17 25.55 -6.35
CA HIS A 76 -21.97 26.64 -6.92
C HIS A 76 -21.14 27.91 -7.17
N GLU A 77 -20.15 28.19 -6.30
CA GLU A 77 -19.25 29.35 -6.45
C GLU A 77 -18.15 29.12 -7.50
N THR A 78 -17.75 27.86 -7.71
CA THR A 78 -16.59 27.50 -8.54
C THR A 78 -16.97 27.11 -9.98
N LEU A 79 -18.11 26.46 -10.17
CA LEU A 79 -18.52 25.87 -11.44
C LEU A 79 -19.57 26.71 -12.18
N PRO A 80 -19.64 26.60 -13.51
CA PRO A 80 -20.82 27.03 -14.26
C PRO A 80 -22.08 26.32 -13.77
N LYS A 81 -23.22 27.00 -13.86
CA LYS A 81 -24.51 26.48 -13.34
C LYS A 81 -24.86 25.09 -13.88
N ASP A 82 -24.68 24.85 -15.17
CA ASP A 82 -25.05 23.58 -15.80
C ASP A 82 -24.18 22.41 -15.27
N ASP A 83 -22.89 22.65 -15.05
CA ASP A 83 -21.96 21.67 -14.49
C ASP A 83 -22.26 21.41 -13.00
N PHE A 84 -22.58 22.47 -12.24
CA PHE A 84 -23.04 22.36 -10.86
C PHE A 84 -24.30 21.50 -10.76
N ASP A 85 -25.36 21.85 -11.51
CA ASP A 85 -26.64 21.12 -11.49
C ASP A 85 -26.43 19.64 -11.86
N ALA A 86 -25.55 19.35 -12.82
CA ALA A 86 -25.21 17.98 -13.22
C ALA A 86 -24.50 17.19 -12.10
N ILE A 87 -23.51 17.78 -11.42
CA ILE A 87 -22.78 17.11 -10.33
C ILE A 87 -23.68 16.86 -9.14
N ILE A 88 -24.49 17.83 -8.73
CA ILE A 88 -25.41 17.65 -7.58
C ILE A 88 -26.44 16.56 -7.88
N HIS A 89 -26.99 16.53 -9.11
CA HIS A 89 -27.90 15.47 -9.51
C HIS A 89 -27.25 14.07 -9.46
N LYS A 90 -25.96 13.97 -9.81
CA LYS A 90 -25.21 12.70 -9.71
C LYS A 90 -24.93 12.29 -8.26
N LEU A 91 -24.53 13.25 -7.42
CA LEU A 91 -24.25 13.04 -6.01
C LEU A 91 -25.48 12.48 -5.27
N ASP A 92 -26.66 13.02 -5.56
CA ASP A 92 -27.93 12.63 -4.94
C ASP A 92 -28.57 11.38 -5.56
N GLY A 93 -28.12 10.99 -6.75
CA GLY A 93 -28.67 9.86 -7.49
C GLY A 93 -27.62 8.77 -7.66
N VAL A 94 -27.03 8.72 -8.87
CA VAL A 94 -26.22 7.58 -9.32
C VAL A 94 -25.01 7.28 -8.45
N TRP A 95 -24.39 8.28 -7.80
CA TRP A 95 -23.24 8.04 -6.91
C TRP A 95 -23.68 7.41 -5.60
N SER A 96 -24.83 7.85 -5.06
CA SER A 96 -25.44 7.23 -3.89
C SER A 96 -25.88 5.79 -4.19
N ASP A 97 -26.43 5.52 -5.37
CA ASP A 97 -26.82 4.17 -5.80
C ASP A 97 -25.61 3.21 -5.89
N VAL A 98 -24.47 3.69 -6.41
CA VAL A 98 -23.22 2.91 -6.44
C VAL A 98 -22.77 2.54 -5.02
N LEU A 99 -22.68 3.53 -4.13
CA LEU A 99 -22.21 3.32 -2.76
C LEU A 99 -23.18 2.51 -1.91
N TRP A 100 -24.48 2.52 -2.25
CA TRP A 100 -25.50 1.74 -1.55
C TRP A 100 -25.17 0.25 -1.52
N SER A 101 -24.51 -0.28 -2.55
CA SER A 101 -24.08 -1.68 -2.56
C SER A 101 -23.04 -2.03 -1.47
N PHE A 102 -22.45 -1.02 -0.83
CA PHE A 102 -21.36 -1.12 0.15
C PHE A 102 -21.75 -0.58 1.54
N HIS A 103 -23.04 -0.39 1.83
CA HIS A 103 -23.57 0.31 3.03
C HIS A 103 -23.28 -0.36 4.40
N GLY A 104 -22.38 -1.35 4.50
CA GLY A 104 -21.92 -1.94 5.78
C GLY A 104 -22.99 -2.58 6.69
N GLY A 105 -24.24 -2.70 6.25
CA GLY A 105 -25.37 -3.22 7.03
C GLY A 105 -26.15 -2.20 7.88
N ASP A 106 -25.74 -0.94 8.01
CA ASP A 106 -26.45 0.07 8.81
C ASP A 106 -27.49 0.89 8.02
N HIS A 107 -27.58 0.62 6.71
CA HIS A 107 -28.46 1.27 5.75
C HIS A 107 -28.19 2.78 5.60
N LEU A 108 -26.94 3.19 5.81
CA LEU A 108 -26.40 4.51 5.50
C LEU A 108 -25.15 4.35 4.61
N ILE A 109 -24.78 5.43 3.90
CA ILE A 109 -23.58 5.45 3.05
C ILE A 109 -22.69 6.67 3.33
N ASP A 110 -23.06 7.46 4.34
CA ASP A 110 -22.44 8.73 4.71
C ASP A 110 -20.92 8.56 4.94
N ASP A 111 -20.60 7.48 5.64
CA ASP A 111 -19.27 7.09 6.07
C ASP A 111 -18.39 6.67 4.88
N GLU A 112 -18.94 5.88 3.96
CA GLU A 112 -18.33 5.45 2.70
C GLU A 112 -18.09 6.67 1.79
N PHE A 113 -19.07 7.58 1.72
CA PHE A 113 -18.97 8.81 0.93
C PHE A 113 -17.84 9.70 1.44
N LEU A 114 -17.79 9.97 2.74
CA LEU A 114 -16.76 10.80 3.35
C LEU A 114 -15.36 10.20 3.18
N ARG A 115 -15.21 8.88 3.33
CA ARG A 115 -13.92 8.20 3.16
C ARG A 115 -13.43 8.25 1.71
N TYR A 116 -14.33 8.09 0.74
CA TYR A 116 -13.94 8.20 -0.67
C TYR A 116 -13.63 9.63 -1.08
N LEU A 117 -14.40 10.61 -0.58
CA LEU A 117 -14.10 12.02 -0.76
C LEU A 117 -12.74 12.40 -0.14
N GLU A 118 -12.43 11.89 1.06
CA GLU A 118 -11.12 12.09 1.68
C GLU A 118 -9.99 11.54 0.80
N PHE A 119 -10.14 10.35 0.22
CA PHE A 119 -9.19 9.80 -0.75
C PHE A 119 -9.00 10.74 -1.96
N ILE A 120 -10.09 11.18 -2.58
CA ILE A 120 -10.05 12.05 -3.77
C ILE A 120 -9.37 13.40 -3.46
N ILE A 121 -9.72 14.00 -2.33
CA ILE A 121 -9.16 15.28 -1.88
C ILE A 121 -7.68 15.12 -1.56
N GLU A 122 -7.27 14.04 -0.86
CA GLU A 122 -5.86 13.79 -0.55
C GLU A 122 -5.01 13.60 -1.81
N ILE A 123 -5.52 12.87 -2.81
CA ILE A 123 -4.88 12.75 -4.14
C ILE A 123 -4.74 14.12 -4.81
N SER A 124 -5.78 14.95 -4.75
CA SER A 124 -5.78 16.29 -5.36
C SER A 124 -4.77 17.22 -4.69
N GLU A 125 -4.70 17.21 -3.36
CA GLU A 125 -3.68 17.96 -2.61
C GLU A 125 -2.25 17.48 -2.96
N TRP A 126 -2.03 16.17 -3.08
CA TRP A 126 -0.72 15.65 -3.49
C TRP A 126 -0.35 16.02 -4.93
N ARG A 127 -1.31 16.09 -5.87
CA ARG A 127 -1.06 16.62 -7.22
C ARG A 127 -0.55 18.06 -7.20
N ASP A 128 -1.06 18.86 -6.26
CA ASP A 128 -0.62 20.23 -6.02
C ASP A 128 0.66 20.34 -5.17
N ASN A 129 1.24 19.20 -4.76
CA ASN A 129 2.35 19.11 -3.81
C ASN A 129 2.05 19.84 -2.48
N VAL A 130 0.79 19.79 -2.06
CA VAL A 130 0.29 20.30 -0.79
C VAL A 130 0.24 19.17 0.22
N VAL A 131 0.72 19.44 1.44
CA VAL A 131 0.62 18.48 2.55
C VAL A 131 -0.81 18.50 3.09
N PRO A 132 -1.49 17.33 3.19
CA PRO A 132 -2.81 17.25 3.80
C PRO A 132 -2.80 17.67 5.26
N GLU A 133 -3.50 18.75 5.58
CA GLU A 133 -3.63 19.29 6.95
C GLU A 133 -5.01 19.94 7.14
N GLY A 134 -5.54 19.86 8.36
CA GLY A 134 -6.86 20.38 8.73
C GLY A 134 -7.98 19.34 8.61
N THR A 135 -9.20 19.81 8.86
CA THR A 135 -10.42 19.01 8.71
C THR A 135 -10.69 18.69 7.23
N LEU A 136 -11.49 17.64 6.97
CA LEU A 136 -11.86 17.28 5.61
C LEU A 136 -12.52 18.44 4.84
N LEU A 137 -13.33 19.25 5.54
CA LEU A 137 -13.98 20.40 4.94
C LEU A 137 -12.99 21.50 4.54
N GLU A 138 -12.08 21.90 5.43
CA GLU A 138 -11.04 22.90 5.11
C GLU A 138 -10.15 22.43 3.95
N ARG A 139 -9.88 21.12 3.88
CA ARG A 139 -9.13 20.51 2.76
C ARG A 139 -9.92 20.55 1.46
N ALA A 140 -11.22 20.25 1.50
CA ALA A 140 -12.11 20.35 0.34
C ALA A 140 -12.20 21.79 -0.17
N GLU A 141 -12.37 22.76 0.72
CA GLU A 141 -12.35 24.19 0.40
C GLU A 141 -11.05 24.56 -0.31
N ARG A 142 -9.87 24.21 0.24
CA ARG A 142 -8.59 24.47 -0.44
C ARG A 142 -8.45 23.79 -1.80
N ALA A 143 -8.97 22.56 -1.94
CA ALA A 143 -8.81 21.77 -3.16
C ALA A 143 -9.74 22.22 -4.30
N PHE A 144 -10.95 22.69 -3.99
CA PHE A 144 -11.98 23.00 -4.98
C PHE A 144 -12.38 24.48 -5.02
N ASP A 145 -11.76 25.36 -4.23
CA ASP A 145 -12.02 26.80 -4.28
C ASP A 145 -11.65 27.42 -5.63
N VAL A 146 -12.42 28.43 -6.05
CA VAL A 146 -12.22 29.17 -7.31
C VAL A 146 -10.84 29.85 -7.41
N GLY A 147 -10.20 30.14 -6.28
CA GLY A 147 -8.84 30.67 -6.20
C GLY A 147 -7.75 29.62 -6.44
N ASN A 148 -8.06 28.32 -6.37
CA ASN A 148 -7.12 27.27 -6.72
C ASN A 148 -7.08 27.08 -8.25
N PRO A 149 -5.93 27.32 -8.92
CA PRO A 149 -5.81 27.19 -10.37
C PRO A 149 -6.09 25.77 -10.89
N ASN A 150 -5.99 24.74 -10.03
CA ASN A 150 -6.22 23.35 -10.35
C ASN A 150 -7.63 22.85 -9.96
N ALA A 151 -8.49 23.69 -9.38
CA ALA A 151 -9.82 23.30 -8.91
C ALA A 151 -10.66 22.60 -10.00
N ALA A 152 -10.66 23.11 -11.23
CA ALA A 152 -11.38 22.48 -12.34
C ALA A 152 -10.87 21.05 -12.64
N SER A 153 -9.56 20.83 -12.58
CA SER A 153 -8.96 19.50 -12.75
C SER A 153 -9.32 18.56 -11.59
N HIS A 154 -9.33 19.09 -10.36
CA HIS A 154 -9.73 18.32 -9.18
C HIS A 154 -11.19 17.90 -9.21
N ILE A 155 -12.09 18.79 -9.61
CA ILE A 155 -13.51 18.48 -9.76
C ILE A 155 -13.73 17.48 -10.90
N ALA A 156 -13.00 17.60 -12.01
CA ALA A 156 -13.04 16.61 -13.09
C ALA A 156 -12.57 15.22 -12.61
N PHE A 157 -11.50 15.18 -11.80
CA PHE A 157 -11.03 13.93 -11.20
C PHE A 157 -12.05 13.35 -10.22
N LEU A 158 -12.64 14.16 -9.34
CA LEU A 158 -13.71 13.74 -8.43
C LEU A 158 -14.87 13.12 -9.20
N THR A 159 -15.33 13.81 -10.25
CA THR A 159 -16.43 13.36 -11.09
C THR A 159 -16.11 12.01 -11.73
N HIS A 160 -14.92 11.88 -12.33
CA HIS A 160 -14.45 10.62 -12.92
C HIS A 160 -14.35 9.49 -11.90
N ALA A 161 -13.79 9.77 -10.72
CA ALA A 161 -13.58 8.79 -9.66
C ALA A 161 -14.89 8.11 -9.23
N PHE A 162 -15.99 8.85 -9.21
CA PHE A 162 -17.32 8.27 -8.98
C PHE A 162 -17.97 7.69 -10.24
N ASP A 163 -17.98 8.45 -11.35
CA ASP A 163 -18.69 8.06 -12.58
C ASP A 163 -18.20 6.73 -13.15
N THR A 164 -16.92 6.41 -12.96
CA THR A 164 -16.32 5.19 -13.50
C THR A 164 -16.96 3.90 -12.97
N TRP A 165 -17.63 3.96 -11.82
CA TRP A 165 -18.30 2.81 -11.21
C TRP A 165 -19.81 2.76 -11.52
N VAL A 166 -20.37 3.82 -12.11
CA VAL A 166 -21.79 3.87 -12.46
C VAL A 166 -22.08 2.86 -13.57
N GLY A 167 -23.05 1.98 -13.31
CA GLY A 167 -23.44 0.90 -14.24
C GLY A 167 -22.48 -0.29 -14.27
N VAL A 168 -21.53 -0.40 -13.33
CA VAL A 168 -20.71 -1.59 -13.14
C VAL A 168 -21.45 -2.57 -12.24
N ASP A 169 -21.93 -3.68 -12.81
CA ASP A 169 -22.72 -4.68 -12.08
C ASP A 169 -21.93 -5.38 -10.96
N ASP A 170 -20.66 -5.68 -11.21
CA ASP A 170 -19.77 -6.34 -10.25
C ASP A 170 -18.41 -5.64 -10.21
N VAL A 171 -18.26 -4.71 -9.27
CA VAL A 171 -17.01 -3.98 -9.04
C VAL A 171 -15.88 -4.93 -8.64
N ARG A 172 -16.18 -5.98 -7.88
CA ARG A 172 -15.18 -6.96 -7.47
C ARG A 172 -14.61 -7.69 -8.68
N ALA A 173 -15.46 -8.11 -9.61
CA ALA A 173 -15.01 -8.74 -10.86
C ALA A 173 -14.09 -7.81 -11.67
N ALA A 174 -14.33 -6.50 -11.69
CA ALA A 174 -13.48 -5.53 -12.37
C ALA A 174 -12.05 -5.47 -11.76
N PHE A 175 -11.90 -5.65 -10.45
CA PHE A 175 -10.58 -5.77 -9.83
C PHE A 175 -9.96 -7.15 -10.04
N GLU A 176 -10.75 -8.23 -9.95
CA GLU A 176 -10.27 -9.61 -10.16
C GLU A 176 -9.85 -9.89 -11.61
N GLU A 177 -10.25 -9.06 -12.57
CA GLU A 177 -9.72 -9.07 -13.94
C GLU A 177 -8.20 -8.77 -13.96
N HIS A 178 -7.76 -7.82 -13.13
CA HIS A 178 -6.38 -7.36 -13.09
C HIS A 178 -5.55 -7.98 -11.97
N PHE A 179 -6.19 -8.33 -10.84
CA PHE A 179 -5.50 -8.72 -9.63
C PHE A 179 -5.84 -10.13 -9.16
N VAL A 180 -4.94 -10.68 -8.37
CA VAL A 180 -5.12 -11.95 -7.66
C VAL A 180 -4.47 -11.85 -6.28
N ASP A 181 -4.97 -12.61 -5.32
CA ASP A 181 -4.37 -12.68 -3.99
C ASP A 181 -2.97 -13.30 -4.08
N LEU A 182 -1.96 -12.64 -3.51
CA LEU A 182 -0.58 -13.15 -3.44
C LEU A 182 -0.51 -14.54 -2.78
N ALA A 183 -1.38 -14.84 -1.82
CA ALA A 183 -1.45 -16.17 -1.21
C ALA A 183 -1.89 -17.26 -2.21
N ARG A 184 -2.55 -16.86 -3.31
CA ARG A 184 -3.01 -17.72 -4.41
C ARG A 184 -2.11 -17.58 -5.67
N SER A 185 -0.95 -16.94 -5.53
CA SER A 185 -0.04 -16.58 -6.63
C SER A 185 0.58 -17.75 -7.39
N SER A 186 0.55 -18.98 -6.85
CA SER A 186 0.97 -20.18 -7.60
C SER A 186 0.18 -20.40 -8.89
N ALA A 187 -0.97 -19.72 -9.06
CA ALA A 187 -1.75 -19.66 -10.30
C ALA A 187 -1.63 -18.32 -11.08
N ALA A 188 -1.01 -17.28 -10.51
CA ALA A 188 -0.97 -15.91 -11.07
C ALA A 188 -0.10 -15.79 -12.33
N SER A 189 1.04 -16.49 -12.35
CA SER A 189 1.97 -16.48 -13.49
C SER A 189 1.38 -17.07 -14.77
N GLN A 190 0.21 -17.72 -14.69
CA GLN A 190 -0.51 -18.31 -15.82
C GLN A 190 -1.68 -17.45 -16.33
N THR A 191 -2.13 -16.46 -15.56
CA THR A 191 -3.35 -15.68 -15.87
C THR A 191 -3.07 -14.25 -16.32
N GLY A 192 -1.81 -13.79 -16.29
CA GLY A 192 -1.45 -12.40 -16.58
C GLY A 192 -1.91 -11.39 -15.52
N ARG A 193 -2.41 -11.88 -14.37
CA ARG A 193 -2.90 -11.05 -13.27
C ARG A 193 -1.77 -10.66 -12.33
N VAL A 194 -1.90 -9.52 -11.68
CA VAL A 194 -0.91 -8.98 -10.75
C VAL A 194 -1.24 -9.44 -9.33
N PRO A 195 -0.34 -10.15 -8.64
CA PRO A 195 -0.59 -10.54 -7.27
C PRO A 195 -0.45 -9.36 -6.31
N LEU A 196 -1.42 -9.17 -5.42
CA LEU A 196 -1.40 -8.15 -4.37
C LEU A 196 -1.40 -8.78 -2.98
N ASP A 197 -0.59 -8.23 -2.07
CA ASP A 197 -0.62 -8.54 -0.64
C ASP A 197 -1.62 -7.62 0.07
N THR A 198 -2.91 -7.81 -0.19
CA THR A 198 -4.00 -7.02 0.40
C THR A 198 -5.05 -7.93 1.04
N THR A 199 -5.79 -7.36 1.98
CA THR A 199 -6.94 -8.03 2.61
C THR A 199 -8.19 -8.02 1.74
N ASN A 200 -8.29 -7.06 0.80
CA ASN A 200 -9.40 -6.98 -0.14
C ASN A 200 -8.88 -6.61 -1.55
N LEU A 201 -9.08 -7.49 -2.53
CA LEU A 201 -8.70 -7.21 -3.92
C LEU A 201 -9.55 -6.09 -4.54
N ASN A 202 -10.80 -5.93 -4.08
CA ASN A 202 -11.62 -4.79 -4.45
C ASN A 202 -11.12 -3.56 -3.68
N LEU A 203 -10.10 -2.89 -4.23
CA LEU A 203 -9.48 -1.73 -3.58
C LEU A 203 -10.45 -0.55 -3.45
N PHE A 204 -11.49 -0.48 -4.29
CA PHE A 204 -12.55 0.51 -4.14
C PHE A 204 -13.34 0.27 -2.85
N GLU A 205 -13.88 -0.93 -2.66
CA GLU A 205 -14.55 -1.32 -1.41
C GLU A 205 -13.62 -1.18 -0.19
N GLY A 206 -12.37 -1.63 -0.31
CA GLY A 206 -11.37 -1.44 0.75
C GLY A 206 -11.16 0.03 1.13
N CYS A 207 -11.19 0.95 0.14
CA CYS A 207 -11.14 2.39 0.38
C CYS A 207 -12.41 2.87 1.10
N LEU A 208 -13.59 2.46 0.62
CA LEU A 208 -14.88 2.79 1.24
C LEU A 208 -14.98 2.31 2.68
N GLU A 209 -14.28 1.25 3.07
CA GLU A 209 -14.32 0.71 4.43
C GLU A 209 -13.23 1.30 5.34
N LEU A 210 -12.01 1.49 4.82
CA LEU A 210 -10.80 1.65 5.64
C LEU A 210 -10.03 2.96 5.42
N TYR A 211 -10.36 3.77 4.42
CA TYR A 211 -9.65 5.03 4.19
C TYR A 211 -9.79 5.97 5.39
N GLY A 212 -8.73 6.72 5.71
CA GLY A 212 -8.67 7.58 6.90
C GLY A 212 -8.54 6.83 8.25
N LYS A 213 -8.95 5.55 8.33
CA LYS A 213 -8.88 4.76 9.57
C LYS A 213 -7.44 4.35 9.90
N ARG A 214 -7.10 4.38 11.19
CA ARG A 214 -5.75 4.07 11.70
C ARG A 214 -5.83 3.12 12.90
N THR A 215 -4.83 2.25 13.04
CA THR A 215 -4.56 1.50 14.27
C THR A 215 -3.19 1.90 14.79
N GLY A 216 -3.18 2.68 15.88
CA GLY A 216 -1.97 3.39 16.31
C GLY A 216 -1.51 4.36 15.21
N ASN A 217 -0.25 4.27 14.81
CA ASN A 217 0.32 5.11 13.74
C ASN A 217 0.09 4.53 12.33
N ARG A 218 -0.38 3.29 12.20
CA ARG A 218 -0.54 2.59 10.93
C ARG A 218 -1.89 2.93 10.29
N ARG A 219 -1.89 3.35 9.03
CA ARG A 219 -3.11 3.44 8.20
C ARG A 219 -3.64 2.03 7.90
N LEU A 220 -4.95 1.82 8.03
CA LEU A 220 -5.57 0.54 7.69
C LEU A 220 -5.63 0.32 6.19
N PHE A 221 -5.99 1.35 5.43
CA PHE A 221 -5.74 1.44 3.99
C PHE A 221 -4.37 2.05 3.75
N SER A 222 -3.42 1.24 3.28
CA SER A 222 -2.03 1.63 3.13
C SER A 222 -1.82 2.62 1.98
N LEU A 223 -0.70 3.36 2.02
CA LEU A 223 -0.33 4.23 0.91
C LEU A 223 -0.05 3.45 -0.38
N ALA A 224 0.42 2.20 -0.28
CA ALA A 224 0.56 1.33 -1.44
C ALA A 224 -0.82 1.02 -2.07
N GLU A 225 -1.83 0.70 -1.25
CA GLU A 225 -3.21 0.50 -1.73
C GLU A 225 -3.79 1.79 -2.32
N THR A 226 -3.50 2.97 -1.73
CA THR A 226 -3.84 4.28 -2.31
C THR A 226 -3.29 4.45 -3.72
N LEU A 227 -1.99 4.16 -3.93
CA LEU A 227 -1.36 4.26 -5.25
C LEU A 227 -1.94 3.25 -6.25
N MET A 228 -2.24 2.02 -5.80
CA MET A 228 -2.83 0.98 -6.65
C MET A 228 -4.28 1.30 -7.05
N LEU A 229 -5.11 1.80 -6.12
CA LEU A 229 -6.47 2.25 -6.46
C LEU A 229 -6.42 3.44 -7.42
N PHE A 230 -5.55 4.41 -7.15
CA PHE A 230 -5.36 5.56 -8.04
C PHE A 230 -4.94 5.12 -9.44
N ALA A 231 -4.02 4.15 -9.58
CA ALA A 231 -3.65 3.58 -10.86
C ALA A 231 -4.84 2.96 -11.61
N VAL A 232 -5.73 2.24 -10.93
CA VAL A 232 -6.96 1.71 -11.55
C VAL A 232 -7.85 2.84 -12.04
N LEU A 233 -8.01 3.93 -11.27
CA LEU A 233 -8.80 5.09 -11.70
C LEU A 233 -8.21 5.76 -12.95
N ILE A 234 -6.88 5.89 -13.03
CA ILE A 234 -6.19 6.42 -14.23
C ILE A 234 -6.41 5.47 -15.42
N HIS A 235 -6.25 4.16 -15.24
CA HIS A 235 -6.52 3.19 -16.31
C HIS A 235 -7.95 3.33 -16.83
N ARG A 236 -8.95 3.40 -15.94
CA ARG A 236 -10.35 3.53 -16.31
C ARG A 236 -10.67 4.89 -16.96
N GLN A 237 -9.88 5.93 -16.68
CA GLN A 237 -10.03 7.25 -17.31
C GLN A 237 -9.55 7.25 -18.76
N TYR A 238 -8.40 6.63 -19.01
CA TYR A 238 -7.69 6.74 -20.29
C TYR A 238 -7.74 5.47 -21.14
N ALA A 239 -8.38 4.40 -20.65
CA ALA A 239 -8.42 3.08 -21.28
C ALA A 239 -7.03 2.60 -21.70
N THR A 240 -6.10 2.61 -20.75
CA THR A 240 -4.67 2.45 -21.04
C THR A 240 -4.35 1.03 -21.53
N GLU A 241 -3.58 0.94 -22.61
CA GLU A 241 -3.08 -0.34 -23.15
C GLU A 241 -2.01 -0.94 -22.24
N GLU A 242 -1.82 -2.27 -22.33
CA GLU A 242 -0.81 -3.01 -21.56
C GLU A 242 -0.90 -2.78 -20.04
N ILE A 243 -2.12 -2.58 -19.53
CA ILE A 243 -2.35 -2.25 -18.12
C ILE A 243 -1.79 -3.30 -17.16
N ALA A 244 -1.83 -4.58 -17.52
CA ALA A 244 -1.30 -5.65 -16.68
C ALA A 244 0.21 -5.47 -16.41
N ALA A 245 0.98 -5.10 -17.43
CA ALA A 245 2.40 -4.82 -17.29
C ALA A 245 2.65 -3.56 -16.44
N ARG A 246 1.89 -2.48 -16.67
CA ARG A 246 2.03 -1.22 -15.93
C ARG A 246 1.66 -1.37 -14.44
N LEU A 247 0.60 -2.11 -14.13
CA LEU A 247 0.22 -2.43 -12.74
C LEU A 247 1.24 -3.34 -12.07
N ARG A 248 1.85 -4.28 -12.81
CA ARG A 248 2.93 -5.14 -12.30
C ARG A 248 4.16 -4.33 -11.91
N ILE A 249 4.60 -3.41 -12.78
CA ILE A 249 5.68 -2.46 -12.51
C ILE A 249 5.34 -1.64 -11.26
N LEU A 250 4.15 -1.03 -11.22
CA LEU A 250 3.74 -0.24 -10.06
C LEU A 250 3.77 -1.05 -8.77
N ARG A 251 3.19 -2.27 -8.78
CA ARG A 251 3.22 -3.20 -7.65
C ARG A 251 4.64 -3.46 -7.17
N ASN A 252 5.57 -3.73 -8.08
CA ASN A 252 6.97 -3.99 -7.72
C ASN A 252 7.66 -2.75 -7.09
N LEU A 253 7.29 -1.55 -7.54
CA LEU A 253 7.81 -0.30 -7.00
C LEU A 253 7.27 0.00 -5.59
N VAL A 254 5.99 -0.27 -5.32
CA VAL A 254 5.31 0.14 -4.07
C VAL A 254 5.24 -0.93 -3.00
N ASP A 255 5.26 -2.22 -3.35
CA ASP A 255 5.12 -3.31 -2.36
C ASP A 255 6.38 -3.42 -1.48
N GLY A 256 6.15 -3.58 -0.17
CA GLY A 256 7.17 -3.65 0.86
C GLY A 256 8.18 -2.50 0.80
N ALA A 257 7.69 -1.30 0.47
CA ALA A 257 8.45 -0.08 0.30
C ALA A 257 8.15 0.95 1.40
N ASP A 258 7.92 0.50 2.64
CA ASP A 258 7.49 1.34 3.77
C ASP A 258 8.41 2.57 4.01
N ASP A 259 9.72 2.45 3.75
CA ASP A 259 10.68 3.55 3.88
C ASP A 259 10.56 4.60 2.75
N GLU A 260 9.99 4.21 1.62
CA GLU A 260 9.95 4.97 0.35
C GLU A 260 8.55 5.51 0.04
N VAL A 261 7.50 4.75 0.33
CA VAL A 261 6.09 5.10 0.16
C VAL A 261 5.60 5.69 1.48
N ARG A 262 5.86 6.99 1.64
CA ARG A 262 5.54 7.77 2.84
C ARG A 262 4.93 9.10 2.45
N LEU A 263 4.19 9.71 3.38
CA LEU A 263 3.38 10.91 3.13
C LEU A 263 4.18 12.05 2.50
N GLU A 264 5.43 12.24 2.93
CA GLU A 264 6.30 13.32 2.46
C GLU A 264 6.72 13.16 1.00
N ARG A 265 6.56 11.96 0.42
CA ARG A 265 6.91 11.66 -0.97
C ARG A 265 5.69 11.53 -1.88
N MET A 266 4.48 11.60 -1.35
CA MET A 266 3.25 11.43 -2.14
C MET A 266 3.10 12.51 -3.22
N GLY A 267 3.60 13.73 -2.98
CA GLY A 267 3.63 14.79 -3.99
C GLY A 267 4.47 14.47 -5.23
N ASP A 268 5.52 13.64 -5.09
CA ASP A 268 6.29 13.13 -6.24
C ASP A 268 5.71 11.81 -6.78
N LEU A 269 5.17 10.95 -5.90
CA LEU A 269 4.67 9.63 -6.25
C LEU A 269 3.37 9.69 -7.06
N ILE A 270 2.42 10.56 -6.71
CA ILE A 270 1.13 10.66 -7.42
C ILE A 270 1.32 11.03 -8.90
N PRO A 271 2.04 12.12 -9.25
CA PRO A 271 2.33 12.42 -10.65
C PRO A 271 3.07 11.29 -11.37
N SER A 272 3.97 10.60 -10.66
CA SER A 272 4.76 9.51 -11.23
C SER A 272 3.93 8.25 -11.51
N VAL A 273 2.94 7.95 -10.65
CA VAL A 273 1.96 6.88 -10.91
C VAL A 273 1.07 7.25 -12.08
N GLU A 274 0.58 8.48 -12.13
CA GLU A 274 -0.23 8.94 -13.26
C GLU A 274 0.53 8.82 -14.58
N GLN A 275 1.78 9.27 -14.62
CA GLN A 275 2.65 9.17 -15.80
C GLN A 275 2.92 7.71 -16.19
N LEU A 276 3.29 6.85 -15.22
CA LEU A 276 3.54 5.44 -15.48
C LEU A 276 2.31 4.73 -16.05
N ILE A 277 1.14 4.94 -15.45
CA ILE A 277 -0.08 4.23 -15.86
C ILE A 277 -0.65 4.78 -17.15
N ARG A 278 -0.61 6.09 -17.37
CA ARG A 278 -1.14 6.75 -18.56
C ARG A 278 -0.22 6.60 -19.78
N ASP A 279 1.06 6.89 -19.62
CA ASP A 279 2.00 7.02 -20.73
C ASP A 279 2.95 5.81 -20.84
N GLY A 280 3.07 4.99 -19.79
CA GLY A 280 4.02 3.87 -19.74
C GLY A 280 5.47 4.34 -19.48
N ASP A 281 5.67 5.62 -19.19
CA ASP A 281 7.00 6.19 -18.96
C ASP A 281 7.44 5.95 -17.52
N LEU A 282 8.47 5.12 -17.37
CA LEU A 282 9.13 4.84 -16.12
C LEU A 282 10.41 5.69 -15.93
N ALA A 283 11.05 6.13 -17.01
CA ALA A 283 12.40 6.69 -17.00
C ALA A 283 12.44 8.11 -16.40
N THR A 284 11.35 8.88 -16.53
CA THR A 284 11.28 10.24 -15.97
C THR A 284 10.55 10.31 -14.63
N THR A 285 10.11 9.17 -14.10
CA THR A 285 9.38 9.13 -12.83
C THR A 285 10.23 9.63 -11.66
N ARG A 286 9.58 10.29 -10.71
CA ARG A 286 10.19 10.80 -9.48
C ARG A 286 9.60 10.08 -8.28
N GLY A 287 10.17 10.27 -7.10
CA GLY A 287 9.59 9.70 -5.88
C GLY A 287 9.79 8.18 -5.70
N PHE A 288 10.10 7.38 -6.73
CA PHE A 288 10.49 5.98 -6.55
C PHE A 288 11.98 5.84 -6.19
N ASN A 289 12.38 4.68 -5.67
CA ASN A 289 13.77 4.38 -5.42
C ASN A 289 14.51 4.08 -6.74
N PRO A 290 15.63 4.77 -7.04
CA PRO A 290 16.37 4.56 -8.28
C PRO A 290 16.80 3.12 -8.52
N ASP A 291 17.15 2.36 -7.48
CA ASP A 291 17.54 0.96 -7.63
C ASP A 291 16.37 0.08 -8.08
N ARG A 292 15.14 0.38 -7.62
CA ARG A 292 13.94 -0.34 -8.04
C ARG A 292 13.57 0.03 -9.47
N VAL A 293 13.57 1.32 -9.79
CA VAL A 293 13.32 1.82 -11.15
C VAL A 293 14.31 1.19 -12.14
N GLN A 294 15.60 1.15 -11.80
CA GLN A 294 16.60 0.54 -12.66
C GLN A 294 16.37 -0.98 -12.82
N ASP A 295 15.97 -1.69 -11.78
CA ASP A 295 15.66 -3.12 -11.90
C ASP A 295 14.43 -3.40 -12.76
N GLU A 296 13.39 -2.56 -12.70
CA GLU A 296 12.27 -2.64 -13.64
C GLU A 296 12.73 -2.37 -15.10
N LEU A 297 13.58 -1.36 -15.32
CA LEU A 297 14.14 -1.08 -16.65
C LEU A 297 15.01 -2.23 -17.18
N ASP A 298 15.85 -2.82 -16.33
CA ASP A 298 16.70 -3.96 -16.70
C ASP A 298 15.84 -5.20 -17.03
N LYS A 299 14.73 -5.43 -16.30
CA LYS A 299 13.76 -6.51 -16.58
C LYS A 299 13.03 -6.30 -17.89
N ILE A 300 12.58 -5.07 -18.18
CA ILE A 300 11.94 -4.72 -19.45
C ILE A 300 12.91 -5.00 -20.60
N ALA A 301 14.15 -4.50 -20.51
CA ALA A 301 15.16 -4.72 -21.55
C ALA A 301 15.49 -6.21 -21.76
N LEU A 302 15.50 -7.01 -20.68
CA LEU A 302 15.66 -8.46 -20.78
C LEU A 302 14.49 -9.10 -21.53
N ILE A 303 13.25 -8.77 -21.19
CA ILE A 303 12.06 -9.38 -21.80
C ILE A 303 11.93 -8.96 -23.28
N GLU A 304 12.27 -7.71 -23.63
CA GLU A 304 12.30 -7.25 -25.02
C GLU A 304 13.31 -8.02 -25.87
N THR A 305 14.46 -8.41 -25.28
CA THR A 305 15.51 -9.16 -25.99
C THR A 305 15.32 -10.68 -25.93
N HIS A 306 14.66 -11.17 -24.88
CA HIS A 306 14.42 -12.59 -24.58
C HIS A 306 12.97 -12.82 -24.12
N PRO A 307 11.97 -12.72 -25.01
CA PRO A 307 10.55 -12.86 -24.64
C PRO A 307 10.20 -14.19 -23.97
N GLU A 308 10.95 -15.25 -24.26
CA GLU A 308 10.80 -16.56 -23.62
C GLU A 308 11.02 -16.56 -22.10
N LEU A 309 11.69 -15.54 -21.56
CA LEU A 309 11.99 -15.41 -20.13
C LEU A 309 10.91 -14.66 -19.34
N GLU A 310 9.91 -14.08 -20.00
CA GLU A 310 8.84 -13.30 -19.36
C GLU A 310 8.19 -14.08 -18.21
N HIS A 311 7.81 -15.33 -18.45
CA HIS A 311 7.21 -16.18 -17.42
C HIS A 311 8.16 -16.45 -16.25
N SER A 312 9.47 -16.61 -16.50
CA SER A 312 10.46 -16.81 -15.46
C SER A 312 10.63 -15.56 -14.59
N VAL A 313 10.70 -14.37 -15.20
CA VAL A 313 10.73 -13.10 -14.48
C VAL A 313 9.47 -12.93 -13.63
N HIS A 314 8.29 -13.08 -14.22
CA HIS A 314 7.02 -12.93 -13.50
C HIS A 314 6.88 -13.94 -12.35
N SER A 315 7.32 -15.19 -12.55
CA SER A 315 7.28 -16.21 -11.48
C SER A 315 8.16 -15.84 -10.27
N LEU A 316 9.32 -15.22 -10.51
CA LEU A 316 10.19 -14.74 -9.44
C LEU A 316 9.57 -13.51 -8.76
N GLU A 317 9.05 -12.55 -9.51
CA GLU A 317 8.39 -11.38 -8.95
C GLU A 317 7.19 -11.73 -8.06
N ASP A 318 6.45 -12.76 -8.44
CA ASP A 318 5.24 -13.21 -7.74
C ASP A 318 5.58 -14.02 -6.48
N HIS A 319 6.84 -14.40 -6.31
CA HIS A 319 7.28 -15.18 -5.16
C HIS A 319 7.15 -14.35 -3.85
N PRO A 320 6.54 -14.88 -2.78
CA PRO A 320 6.30 -14.14 -1.52
C PRO A 320 7.53 -13.59 -0.82
N LEU A 321 8.73 -14.15 -1.10
CA LEU A 321 10.01 -13.67 -0.57
C LEU A 321 10.67 -12.57 -1.42
N LEU A 322 10.21 -12.34 -2.65
CA LEU A 322 10.80 -11.36 -3.58
C LEU A 322 9.86 -10.17 -3.81
N ARG A 323 8.57 -10.45 -4.04
CA ARG A 323 7.52 -9.43 -4.18
C ARG A 323 7.93 -8.31 -5.15
N GLY A 324 8.25 -8.70 -6.38
CA GLY A 324 8.70 -7.81 -7.45
C GLY A 324 10.21 -7.53 -7.48
N ARG A 325 10.87 -7.56 -6.33
CA ARG A 325 12.30 -7.25 -6.19
C ARG A 325 13.14 -8.49 -6.40
N ILE A 326 13.63 -8.68 -7.61
CA ILE A 326 14.47 -9.84 -7.96
C ILE A 326 15.96 -9.50 -7.96
N PHE A 327 16.37 -8.56 -7.10
CA PHE A 327 17.77 -8.13 -6.94
C PHE A 327 18.73 -9.28 -6.62
N ALA A 328 18.24 -10.39 -6.05
CA ALA A 328 19.05 -11.55 -5.68
C ALA A 328 19.51 -12.42 -6.87
N PHE A 329 18.98 -12.19 -8.07
CA PHE A 329 19.33 -12.95 -9.27
C PHE A 329 20.33 -12.16 -10.12
N ASP A 330 20.94 -12.79 -11.10
CA ASP A 330 21.50 -12.10 -12.27
C ASP A 330 20.49 -12.24 -13.41
N LEU A 331 20.24 -11.15 -14.16
CA LEU A 331 19.34 -11.18 -15.33
C LEU A 331 20.06 -11.79 -16.54
N ASP A 332 20.69 -12.94 -16.33
CA ASP A 332 21.43 -13.68 -17.34
C ASP A 332 20.50 -14.65 -18.08
N PRO A 333 20.29 -14.49 -19.40
CA PRO A 333 19.38 -15.33 -20.17
C PRO A 333 19.69 -16.83 -20.10
N GLU A 334 20.96 -17.23 -19.94
CA GLU A 334 21.38 -18.63 -19.97
C GLU A 334 21.01 -19.40 -18.67
N SER A 335 20.87 -18.68 -17.57
CA SER A 335 20.68 -19.26 -16.24
C SER A 335 19.34 -18.92 -15.59
N LEU A 336 18.74 -17.77 -15.95
CA LEU A 336 17.56 -17.24 -15.26
C LEU A 336 16.36 -18.22 -15.27
N GLN A 337 16.05 -18.85 -16.40
CA GLN A 337 14.94 -19.80 -16.48
C GLN A 337 15.14 -20.99 -15.54
N ARG A 338 16.35 -21.54 -15.49
CA ARG A 338 16.72 -22.65 -14.61
C ARG A 338 16.66 -22.23 -13.14
N HIS A 339 17.19 -21.04 -12.82
CA HIS A 339 17.15 -20.48 -11.47
C HIS A 339 15.72 -20.21 -11.00
N ALA A 340 14.87 -19.63 -11.85
CA ALA A 340 13.46 -19.38 -11.56
C ALA A 340 12.67 -20.66 -11.27
N THR A 341 13.00 -21.75 -11.98
CA THR A 341 12.35 -23.06 -11.79
C THR A 341 12.71 -23.68 -10.43
N VAL A 342 13.97 -23.60 -10.02
CA VAL A 342 14.47 -24.29 -8.82
C VAL A 342 14.31 -23.45 -7.55
N PHE A 343 14.29 -22.13 -7.68
CA PHE A 343 14.27 -21.22 -6.53
C PHE A 343 13.11 -21.47 -5.54
N PRO A 344 11.84 -21.60 -5.97
CA PRO A 344 10.72 -21.80 -5.04
C PRO A 344 10.89 -23.01 -4.12
N ASP A 345 11.44 -24.11 -4.66
CA ASP A 345 11.70 -25.31 -3.87
C ASP A 345 12.90 -25.10 -2.93
N VAL A 346 13.97 -24.44 -3.38
CA VAL A 346 15.15 -24.15 -2.56
C VAL A 346 14.81 -23.26 -1.35
N VAL A 347 13.92 -22.30 -1.52
CA VAL A 347 13.52 -21.37 -0.46
C VAL A 347 12.24 -21.75 0.26
N ALA A 348 11.76 -22.99 0.09
CA ALA A 348 10.61 -23.46 0.82
C ALA A 348 10.90 -23.52 2.35
N PRO A 349 9.94 -23.14 3.22
CA PRO A 349 10.21 -22.95 4.66
C PRO A 349 10.84 -24.15 5.38
N GLN A 350 10.52 -25.38 4.96
CA GLN A 350 11.10 -26.60 5.52
C GLN A 350 12.62 -26.73 5.27
N HIS A 351 13.16 -26.01 4.29
CA HIS A 351 14.58 -26.06 3.94
C HIS A 351 15.40 -24.93 4.58
N TRP A 352 14.77 -23.91 5.18
CA TRP A 352 15.49 -22.75 5.73
C TRP A 352 16.62 -23.09 6.71
N PRO A 353 16.49 -24.06 7.64
CA PRO A 353 17.58 -24.45 8.53
C PRO A 353 18.82 -24.97 7.78
N ILE A 354 18.65 -25.64 6.64
CA ILE A 354 19.77 -26.18 5.85
C ILE A 354 20.26 -25.14 4.82
N LEU A 355 19.33 -24.39 4.22
CA LEU A 355 19.60 -23.33 3.24
C LEU A 355 20.59 -22.29 3.77
N THR A 356 20.47 -21.89 5.04
CA THR A 356 21.39 -20.91 5.63
C THR A 356 22.85 -21.40 5.62
N GLY A 357 23.09 -22.69 5.86
CA GLY A 357 24.42 -23.31 5.77
C GLY A 357 24.90 -23.44 4.32
N ALA A 358 24.02 -23.85 3.43
CA ALA A 358 24.34 -24.04 2.01
C ALA A 358 24.72 -22.72 1.31
N LEU A 359 24.02 -21.62 1.62
CA LEU A 359 24.38 -20.30 1.12
C LEU A 359 25.72 -19.82 1.69
N LEU A 360 26.02 -20.06 2.97
CA LEU A 360 27.32 -19.73 3.56
C LEU A 360 28.48 -20.51 2.91
N ALA A 361 28.23 -21.76 2.50
CA ALA A 361 29.19 -22.56 1.77
C ALA A 361 29.56 -21.93 0.42
N LYS A 362 28.55 -21.39 -0.30
CA LYS A 362 28.75 -20.73 -1.58
C LYS A 362 29.31 -19.31 -1.48
N GLY A 363 28.97 -18.56 -0.43
CA GLY A 363 29.52 -17.22 -0.25
C GLY A 363 28.98 -16.46 0.94
N ASP A 364 29.47 -15.24 1.10
CA ASP A 364 29.03 -14.32 2.13
C ASP A 364 27.79 -13.55 1.66
N TYR A 365 26.63 -14.20 1.79
CA TYR A 365 25.37 -13.67 1.29
C TYR A 365 24.72 -12.64 2.21
N GLY A 366 25.29 -12.41 3.40
CA GLY A 366 24.71 -11.51 4.38
C GLY A 366 24.80 -10.05 3.94
N TYR A 367 23.87 -9.24 4.42
CA TYR A 367 23.96 -7.78 4.25
C TYR A 367 24.18 -7.08 5.59
N PRO A 368 25.05 -6.05 5.63
CA PRO A 368 25.26 -5.29 6.84
C PRO A 368 24.02 -4.45 7.19
N ARG A 369 23.64 -4.52 8.46
CA ARG A 369 22.70 -3.65 9.17
C ARG A 369 23.45 -2.52 9.89
N THR A 370 22.71 -1.69 10.64
CA THR A 370 23.14 -0.56 11.49
C THR A 370 24.66 -0.31 11.56
N ALA A 371 25.15 0.67 10.81
CA ALA A 371 26.54 1.17 10.86
C ALA A 371 27.64 0.09 10.86
N GLY A 372 27.38 -1.08 10.25
CA GLY A 372 28.35 -2.19 10.12
C GLY A 372 28.57 -3.02 11.38
N ARG A 373 27.76 -2.84 12.44
CA ARG A 373 27.88 -3.62 13.70
C ARG A 373 27.00 -4.85 13.75
N ALA A 374 26.16 -5.05 12.75
CA ALA A 374 25.32 -6.21 12.61
C ALA A 374 25.24 -6.65 11.14
N VAL A 375 25.02 -7.94 10.92
CA VAL A 375 24.79 -8.54 9.61
C VAL A 375 23.50 -9.33 9.67
N GLN A 376 22.66 -9.17 8.66
CA GLN A 376 21.49 -10.02 8.45
C GLN A 376 21.91 -11.20 7.57
N LEU A 377 21.76 -12.41 8.11
CA LEU A 377 21.73 -13.67 7.37
C LEU A 377 20.29 -14.21 7.37
N GLY A 378 20.09 -15.35 6.71
CA GLY A 378 18.84 -16.09 6.78
C GLY A 378 18.60 -16.67 8.17
N THR A 379 17.38 -17.16 8.39
CA THR A 379 16.96 -17.79 9.65
C THR A 379 16.23 -19.09 9.35
N GLY A 380 16.37 -20.08 10.23
CA GLY A 380 15.61 -21.33 10.18
C GLY A 380 14.17 -21.21 10.69
N ASP A 381 13.79 -20.09 11.33
CA ASP A 381 12.45 -19.92 11.89
C ASP A 381 11.41 -19.59 10.80
N PRO A 382 10.42 -20.48 10.54
CA PRO A 382 9.40 -20.28 9.51
C PRO A 382 8.53 -19.04 9.74
N LYS A 383 8.44 -18.53 10.98
CA LYS A 383 7.67 -17.32 11.31
C LYS A 383 8.34 -16.02 10.84
N GLN A 384 9.60 -16.11 10.41
CA GLN A 384 10.47 -14.94 10.16
C GLN A 384 10.73 -14.73 8.66
N SER A 385 9.75 -15.02 7.81
CA SER A 385 9.83 -14.81 6.34
C SER A 385 10.28 -13.40 5.93
N ALA A 386 9.96 -12.39 6.75
CA ALA A 386 10.41 -11.01 6.56
C ALA A 386 11.94 -10.86 6.54
N ARG A 387 12.67 -11.72 7.26
CA ARG A 387 14.14 -11.74 7.27
C ARG A 387 14.69 -12.19 5.93
N TRP A 388 14.13 -13.26 5.37
CA TRP A 388 14.48 -13.72 4.03
C TRP A 388 14.12 -12.70 2.95
N ARG A 389 12.97 -12.04 3.06
CA ARG A 389 12.64 -10.88 2.19
C ARG A 389 13.71 -9.81 2.23
N GLY A 390 14.16 -9.45 3.43
CA GLY A 390 15.28 -8.51 3.61
C GLY A 390 16.56 -9.02 2.96
N VAL A 391 16.94 -10.28 3.16
CA VAL A 391 18.16 -10.85 2.56
C VAL A 391 18.12 -10.74 1.04
N PHE A 392 17.02 -11.13 0.40
CA PHE A 392 16.94 -11.15 -1.06
C PHE A 392 16.68 -9.77 -1.70
N SER A 393 16.02 -8.85 -0.99
CA SER A 393 15.44 -7.65 -1.60
C SER A 393 15.92 -6.31 -1.04
N ASN A 394 16.73 -6.28 0.02
CA ASN A 394 17.05 -5.03 0.72
C ASN A 394 18.05 -4.12 -0.02
N ARG A 395 18.89 -4.67 -0.89
CA ARG A 395 19.91 -3.90 -1.63
C ARG A 395 19.73 -4.14 -3.11
N GLY A 396 19.78 -3.07 -3.90
CA GLY A 396 19.77 -3.18 -5.36
C GLY A 396 20.92 -4.02 -5.88
N ARG A 397 20.75 -4.54 -7.10
CA ARG A 397 21.64 -5.49 -7.79
C ARG A 397 23.12 -5.09 -7.81
N GLY A 398 23.42 -3.78 -7.87
CA GLY A 398 24.78 -3.25 -7.83
C GLY A 398 25.47 -3.33 -6.46
N ARG A 399 24.73 -3.63 -5.38
CA ARG A 399 25.20 -3.57 -3.98
C ARG A 399 25.11 -4.90 -3.22
N ASN A 400 24.75 -5.99 -3.91
CA ASN A 400 24.53 -7.32 -3.34
C ASN A 400 25.24 -8.45 -4.12
N GLN A 401 26.34 -8.14 -4.82
CA GLN A 401 27.07 -9.11 -5.66
C GLN A 401 27.40 -10.43 -4.95
N ALA A 402 27.81 -10.38 -3.68
CA ALA A 402 28.15 -11.59 -2.92
C ALA A 402 26.95 -12.52 -2.70
N LEU A 403 25.76 -11.96 -2.46
CA LEU A 403 24.51 -12.72 -2.39
C LEU A 403 24.17 -13.33 -3.74
N ARG A 404 24.21 -12.55 -4.83
CA ARG A 404 23.86 -13.03 -6.17
C ARG A 404 24.76 -14.19 -6.60
N ALA A 405 26.07 -14.05 -6.43
CA ALA A 405 27.03 -15.09 -6.75
C ALA A 405 26.81 -16.36 -5.90
N ALA A 406 26.56 -16.21 -4.60
CA ALA A 406 26.30 -17.34 -3.72
C ALA A 406 24.99 -18.05 -4.06
N LEU A 407 23.92 -17.30 -4.33
CA LEU A 407 22.62 -17.84 -4.70
C LEU A 407 22.67 -18.52 -6.07
N ALA A 408 23.23 -17.87 -7.10
CA ALA A 408 23.38 -18.44 -8.43
C ALA A 408 24.15 -19.77 -8.40
N SER A 409 25.30 -19.81 -7.71
CA SER A 409 26.08 -21.04 -7.58
C SER A 409 25.34 -22.13 -6.80
N LEU A 410 24.51 -21.78 -5.81
CA LEU A 410 23.68 -22.74 -5.10
C LEU A 410 22.58 -23.30 -6.01
N LEU A 411 21.89 -22.44 -6.76
CA LEU A 411 20.82 -22.84 -7.66
C LEU A 411 21.33 -23.73 -8.80
N ASP A 412 22.53 -23.45 -9.34
CA ASP A 412 23.16 -24.30 -10.36
C ASP A 412 23.51 -25.68 -9.81
N ASP A 413 24.04 -25.79 -8.59
CA ASP A 413 24.32 -27.08 -7.95
C ASP A 413 23.05 -27.91 -7.75
N VAL A 414 21.97 -27.28 -7.27
CA VAL A 414 20.69 -27.96 -7.05
C VAL A 414 20.05 -28.37 -8.37
N ALA A 415 20.14 -27.53 -9.40
CA ALA A 415 19.62 -27.85 -10.74
C ALA A 415 20.39 -29.00 -11.39
N ALA A 416 21.71 -29.09 -11.18
CA ALA A 416 22.56 -30.15 -11.71
C ALA A 416 22.26 -31.53 -11.09
N ASP A 417 21.72 -31.58 -9.87
CA ASP A 417 21.37 -32.83 -9.17
C ASP A 417 20.13 -33.55 -9.76
N GLY A 418 19.49 -32.98 -10.80
CA GLY A 418 18.61 -33.73 -11.71
C GLY A 418 17.33 -34.30 -11.11
N GLY A 419 16.76 -33.65 -10.09
CA GLY A 419 15.51 -34.08 -9.43
C GLY A 419 15.72 -34.90 -8.15
N GLY A 420 16.95 -34.95 -7.62
CA GLY A 420 17.19 -35.36 -6.23
C GLY A 420 16.43 -34.48 -5.23
N SER A 421 16.25 -34.95 -3.99
CA SER A 421 15.64 -34.16 -2.93
C SER A 421 16.43 -32.88 -2.70
N VAL A 422 15.81 -31.71 -2.88
CA VAL A 422 16.44 -30.38 -2.67
C VAL A 422 17.17 -30.30 -1.33
N GLY A 423 16.56 -30.80 -0.24
CA GLY A 423 17.21 -30.85 1.06
C GLY A 423 18.54 -31.64 1.09
N HIS A 424 18.66 -32.71 0.30
CA HIS A 424 19.91 -33.48 0.19
C HIS A 424 20.97 -32.70 -0.58
N SER A 425 20.59 -32.01 -1.66
CA SER A 425 21.49 -31.14 -2.42
C SER A 425 22.05 -30.00 -1.55
N LEU A 426 21.18 -29.33 -0.77
CA LEU A 426 21.60 -28.27 0.15
C LEU A 426 22.55 -28.79 1.23
N GLN A 427 22.28 -29.98 1.78
CA GLN A 427 23.15 -30.61 2.78
C GLN A 427 24.50 -30.99 2.18
N ARG A 428 24.51 -31.60 0.98
CA ARG A 428 25.72 -31.98 0.24
C ARG A 428 26.65 -30.77 0.04
N VAL A 429 26.10 -29.64 -0.42
CA VAL A 429 26.87 -28.39 -0.60
C VAL A 429 27.53 -27.93 0.69
N THR A 430 26.81 -28.05 1.82
CA THR A 430 27.34 -27.68 3.14
C THR A 430 28.45 -28.64 3.58
N ASP A 431 28.25 -29.95 3.42
CA ASP A 431 29.19 -30.99 3.82
C ASP A 431 30.49 -30.92 3.03
N GLU A 432 30.42 -30.73 1.70
CA GLU A 432 31.58 -30.55 0.82
C GLU A 432 32.43 -29.35 1.25
N PHE A 433 31.80 -28.23 1.60
CA PHE A 433 32.50 -27.05 2.09
C PHE A 433 33.18 -27.27 3.44
N VAL A 434 32.52 -27.95 4.37
CA VAL A 434 33.09 -28.30 5.68
C VAL A 434 34.28 -29.25 5.53
N GLU A 435 34.18 -30.25 4.65
CA GLU A 435 35.27 -31.19 4.38
C GLU A 435 36.45 -30.52 3.68
N GLN A 436 36.19 -29.59 2.76
CA GLN A 436 37.23 -28.77 2.16
C GLN A 436 37.94 -27.89 3.20
N ALA A 437 37.20 -27.28 4.13
CA ALA A 437 37.78 -26.49 5.22
C ALA A 437 38.68 -27.35 6.13
N ARG A 438 38.25 -28.58 6.45
CA ARG A 438 39.01 -29.55 7.25
C ARG A 438 40.28 -30.00 6.56
N SER A 439 40.19 -30.42 5.29
CA SER A 439 41.33 -30.91 4.51
C SER A 439 42.38 -29.83 4.25
N THR A 440 41.96 -28.58 4.01
CA THR A 440 42.86 -27.44 3.81
C THR A 440 43.31 -26.78 5.11
N ARG A 441 42.75 -27.18 6.26
CA ARG A 441 42.95 -26.55 7.58
C ARG A 441 42.68 -25.04 7.56
N ARG A 442 41.67 -24.60 6.79
CA ARG A 442 41.25 -23.19 6.70
C ARG A 442 39.84 -23.04 7.26
N PHE A 443 39.73 -22.62 8.51
CA PHE A 443 38.45 -22.50 9.21
C PHE A 443 38.02 -21.03 9.32
N THR A 444 37.36 -20.54 8.28
CA THR A 444 36.75 -19.20 8.29
C THR A 444 35.50 -19.17 9.17
N TRP A 445 35.02 -17.98 9.55
CA TRP A 445 33.76 -17.84 10.29
C TRP A 445 32.57 -18.52 9.58
N ARG A 446 32.54 -18.52 8.24
CA ARG A 446 31.54 -19.25 7.43
C ARG A 446 31.67 -20.76 7.64
N ALA A 447 32.89 -21.30 7.65
CA ALA A 447 33.13 -22.71 7.91
C ALA A 447 32.63 -23.13 9.30
N TYR A 448 32.80 -22.28 10.32
CA TYR A 448 32.26 -22.53 11.66
C TYR A 448 30.73 -22.55 11.67
N LEU A 449 30.08 -21.51 11.13
CA LEU A 449 28.61 -21.47 11.04
C LEU A 449 28.03 -22.63 10.21
N ALA A 450 28.71 -23.05 9.15
CA ALA A 450 28.31 -24.20 8.35
C ALA A 450 28.48 -25.52 9.15
N THR A 451 29.57 -25.66 9.90
CA THR A 451 29.88 -26.86 10.70
C THR A 451 28.93 -27.05 11.89
N TYR A 452 28.52 -25.97 12.54
CA TYR A 452 27.72 -25.99 13.77
C TYR A 452 26.34 -25.35 13.53
N PRO A 453 25.31 -26.14 13.17
CA PRO A 453 23.95 -25.65 12.98
C PRO A 453 23.41 -24.86 14.16
N GLU A 454 23.83 -25.20 15.39
CA GLU A 454 23.45 -24.54 16.64
C GLU A 454 23.80 -23.04 16.63
N MET A 455 24.84 -22.65 15.89
CA MET A 455 25.22 -21.25 15.73
C MET A 455 24.27 -20.47 14.80
N ARG A 456 23.33 -21.17 14.13
CA ARG A 456 22.34 -20.63 13.19
C ARG A 456 20.88 -20.85 13.62
N GLU A 457 20.65 -21.42 14.80
CA GLU A 457 19.31 -21.78 15.30
C GLU A 457 18.48 -20.58 15.82
N GLY A 458 19.09 -19.41 16.04
CA GLY A 458 18.38 -18.25 16.54
C GLY A 458 17.29 -17.73 15.60
N GLU A 459 16.24 -17.13 16.18
CA GLU A 459 15.03 -16.76 15.45
C GLU A 459 15.27 -15.68 14.38
N THR A 460 16.21 -14.75 14.60
CA THR A 460 16.25 -13.52 13.80
C THR A 460 17.16 -13.56 12.57
N GLY A 461 18.12 -14.48 12.52
CA GLY A 461 19.20 -14.44 11.51
C GLY A 461 20.13 -13.24 11.65
N VAL A 462 20.06 -12.45 12.74
CA VAL A 462 20.86 -11.25 12.95
C VAL A 462 22.09 -11.58 13.79
N TYR A 463 23.27 -11.27 13.26
CA TYR A 463 24.53 -11.46 13.94
C TYR A 463 25.14 -10.11 14.27
N TYR A 464 25.53 -9.90 15.52
CA TYR A 464 26.13 -8.67 16.01
C TYR A 464 27.60 -8.89 16.36
N GLY A 465 28.44 -7.91 16.02
CA GLY A 465 29.89 -7.95 16.20
C GLY A 465 30.60 -6.92 15.33
N GLU A 466 31.93 -6.83 15.45
CA GLU A 466 32.75 -5.97 14.59
C GLU A 466 32.97 -6.65 13.23
N TYR A 467 32.07 -6.40 12.29
CA TYR A 467 32.12 -6.92 10.93
C TYR A 467 32.79 -5.92 9.98
N LEU A 468 33.91 -6.33 9.40
CA LEU A 468 34.70 -5.55 8.46
C LEU A 468 34.15 -5.76 7.05
N GLN A 469 33.33 -4.82 6.58
CA GLN A 469 32.68 -4.91 5.26
C GLN A 469 33.68 -4.99 4.10
N GLU A 470 34.82 -4.32 4.22
CA GLU A 470 35.86 -4.30 3.18
C GLU A 470 36.50 -5.68 2.96
N THR A 471 36.59 -6.50 4.01
CA THR A 471 37.27 -7.80 3.97
C THR A 471 36.31 -8.98 4.11
N GLY A 472 35.04 -8.76 4.46
CA GLY A 472 34.07 -9.82 4.74
C GLY A 472 34.40 -10.65 5.98
N GLN A 473 35.09 -10.04 6.96
CA GLN A 473 35.61 -10.73 8.14
C GLN A 473 35.03 -10.17 9.42
N TRP A 474 34.83 -11.04 10.41
CA TRP A 474 34.52 -10.66 11.78
C TRP A 474 35.83 -10.56 12.57
N ARG A 475 35.94 -9.57 13.46
CA ARG A 475 37.10 -9.50 14.37
C ARG A 475 36.99 -10.53 15.51
N HIS A 476 36.73 -10.08 16.73
CA HIS A 476 36.96 -10.91 17.92
C HIS A 476 35.74 -11.71 18.41
N SER A 477 34.53 -11.35 18.01
CA SER A 477 33.31 -12.02 18.47
C SER A 477 32.14 -11.83 17.51
N MET A 478 31.24 -12.82 17.52
CA MET A 478 29.97 -12.80 16.81
C MET A 478 28.90 -13.38 17.73
N CYS A 479 27.77 -12.69 17.84
CA CYS A 479 26.66 -13.05 18.71
C CYS A 479 25.38 -13.03 17.90
N MET A 480 24.61 -14.11 17.89
CA MET A 480 23.32 -14.13 17.23
C MET A 480 22.28 -13.50 18.16
N LEU A 481 21.49 -12.56 17.65
CA LEU A 481 20.47 -11.88 18.45
C LEU A 481 19.18 -12.68 18.45
N ARG A 482 18.56 -12.81 19.63
CA ARG A 482 17.19 -13.35 19.75
C ARG A 482 16.11 -12.31 19.45
N THR A 483 16.45 -11.03 19.49
CA THR A 483 15.56 -9.91 19.17
C THR A 483 16.10 -9.08 18.00
N PRO A 484 15.24 -8.36 17.26
CA PRO A 484 15.67 -7.54 16.11
C PRO A 484 16.71 -6.46 16.47
N ASP A 485 16.65 -5.98 17.72
CA ASP A 485 17.47 -4.92 18.27
C ASP A 485 18.14 -5.36 19.57
N LEU A 486 19.21 -4.65 19.92
CA LEU A 486 20.09 -4.97 21.04
C LEU A 486 19.49 -4.46 22.36
N MET A 487 18.56 -5.23 22.95
CA MET A 487 18.17 -5.09 24.36
C MET A 487 19.17 -5.87 25.22
N SER A 488 19.57 -5.31 26.36
CA SER A 488 20.67 -5.81 27.22
C SER A 488 20.55 -7.27 27.69
N ALA A 489 19.38 -7.91 27.56
CA ALA A 489 19.09 -9.27 28.01
C ALA A 489 19.07 -10.35 26.89
N ALA A 490 19.31 -10.02 25.62
CA ALA A 490 19.02 -10.92 24.49
C ALA A 490 20.27 -11.51 23.77
N ARG A 491 21.23 -12.09 24.50
CA ARG A 491 22.51 -12.56 23.94
C ARG A 491 22.71 -14.07 24.02
N GLU A 492 23.16 -14.66 22.91
CA GLU A 492 23.95 -15.89 22.87
C GLU A 492 25.30 -15.60 22.19
N SER A 493 26.36 -15.51 23.00
CA SER A 493 27.67 -15.03 22.53
C SER A 493 28.63 -16.17 22.18
N TRP A 494 29.27 -16.08 21.02
CA TRP A 494 30.35 -16.98 20.59
C TRP A 494 31.66 -16.20 20.40
N SER A 495 32.77 -16.70 20.96
CA SER A 495 34.09 -16.06 20.84
C SER A 495 34.82 -16.55 19.60
N LEU A 496 35.26 -15.61 18.74
CA LEU A 496 36.00 -15.87 17.50
C LEU A 496 37.53 -15.71 17.70
N SER A 497 38.01 -15.43 18.91
CA SER A 497 39.41 -15.08 19.20
C SER A 497 40.45 -16.20 19.00
N ALA A 498 40.04 -17.38 18.55
CA ALA A 498 40.94 -18.47 18.19
C ALA A 498 41.13 -18.65 16.66
N LEU A 499 40.57 -17.76 15.82
CA LEU A 499 40.21 -18.06 14.43
C LEU A 499 41.10 -17.50 13.31
N GLU A 500 42.21 -16.83 13.62
CA GLU A 500 43.16 -16.33 12.59
C GLU A 500 44.59 -16.87 12.76
N LYS A 501 44.72 -18.15 13.11
CA LYS A 501 45.96 -18.92 12.95
C LYS A 501 45.71 -20.09 12.03
#